data_AF-A0A565CGN7-F1
#
_entry.id   AF-A0A565CGN7-F1
#
_cell.length_a   1.000
_cell.length_b   1.000
_cell.length_c   1.000
_cell.angle_alpha   90.00
_cell.angle_beta   90.00
_cell.angle_gamma   90.00
#
_symmetry.space_group_name_H-M   'P 1'
#
loop_
_entity.id
_entity.type
_entity.pdbx_description
1 polymer ?
#
loop_
_entity_poly.entity_id
_entity_poly.type
_entity_poly.pdbx_seq_one_letter_code
_entity_poly.pdbx_strand_id
1 'polypeptide(L)'
;MVVEVRSDEQGYEGAWFSAKIVSYLGGNRYTVEYQTLKTDDETELLTEEASASDIRPVPPTLIQRARQYELNEEVDVWYNNGWWSGQVYTINNNYTRYGVYFKTTDEKLEFEYSDLRPCQVWRKGKWNLDLDR
;
A
#
# COMPACT_ATOMS: atom_id res chain seq x y z
N MET A 1 8.54 -4.83 15.06
CA MET A 1 7.19 -4.29 14.79
C MET A 1 7.02 -4.24 13.29
N VAL A 2 5.93 -4.80 12.73
CA VAL A 2 5.65 -4.71 11.29
C VAL A 2 4.91 -3.40 11.01
N VAL A 3 5.33 -2.71 9.96
CA VAL A 3 4.85 -1.41 9.50
C VAL A 3 4.70 -1.42 7.99
N GLU A 4 4.00 -0.43 7.45
CA GLU A 4 4.07 -0.10 6.03
C GLU A 4 4.90 1.16 5.84
N VAL A 5 5.76 1.15 4.84
CA VAL A 5 6.67 2.24 4.49
C VAL A 5 6.38 2.68 3.07
N ARG A 6 6.24 3.98 2.85
CA ARG A 6 6.21 4.55 1.50
C ARG A 6 7.59 5.09 1.15
N SER A 7 7.92 5.07 -0.14
CA SER A 7 9.11 5.71 -0.68
C SER A 7 8.70 6.87 -1.58
N ASP A 8 9.46 7.96 -1.51
CA ASP A 8 9.37 9.09 -2.45
C ASP A 8 10.37 8.91 -3.62
N GLU A 9 11.05 7.76 -3.70
CA GLU A 9 11.92 7.44 -4.83
C GLU A 9 11.12 7.30 -6.13
N GLN A 10 11.71 7.82 -7.21
CA GLN A 10 11.08 7.83 -8.52
C GLN A 10 10.73 6.40 -8.96
N GLY A 11 9.45 6.18 -9.28
CA GLY A 11 8.92 4.86 -9.66
C GLY A 11 8.29 4.06 -8.52
N TYR A 12 8.46 4.46 -7.27
CA TYR A 12 7.79 3.87 -6.09
C TYR A 12 6.76 4.82 -5.45
N GLU A 13 6.55 5.97 -6.08
CA GLU A 13 5.62 7.01 -5.68
C GLU A 13 4.20 6.46 -5.54
N GLY A 14 3.65 6.51 -4.33
CA GLY A 14 2.25 6.13 -4.05
C GLY A 14 2.06 4.68 -3.60
N ALA A 15 3.13 3.90 -3.45
CA ALA A 15 3.08 2.55 -2.92
C ALA A 15 3.43 2.47 -1.43
N TRP A 16 2.85 1.49 -0.74
CA TRP A 16 3.16 1.13 0.65
C TRP A 16 3.71 -0.29 0.71
N PHE A 17 4.94 -0.44 1.20
CA PHE A 17 5.65 -1.72 1.28
C PHE A 17 5.72 -2.21 2.72
N SER A 18 5.53 -3.51 2.92
CA SER A 18 5.60 -4.11 4.24
C SER A 18 7.05 -4.19 4.72
N ALA A 19 7.32 -3.70 5.93
CA ALA A 19 8.65 -3.63 6.50
C ALA A 19 8.65 -3.85 8.01
N LYS A 20 9.85 -4.01 8.59
CA LYS A 20 10.08 -4.05 10.03
C LYS A 20 11.00 -2.90 10.43
N ILE A 21 10.66 -2.22 11.52
CA ILE A 21 11.60 -1.28 12.15
C ILE A 21 12.73 -2.08 12.81
N VAL A 22 13.96 -1.80 12.39
CA VAL A 22 15.20 -2.42 12.89
C VAL A 22 15.80 -1.59 14.01
N SER A 23 15.92 -0.27 13.81
CA SER A 23 16.53 0.64 14.79
C SER A 23 15.98 2.06 14.71
N TYR A 24 16.17 2.84 15.79
CA TYR A 24 15.89 4.27 15.83
C TYR A 24 17.19 5.07 15.71
N LEU A 25 17.24 5.98 14.76
CA LEU A 25 18.44 6.76 14.42
C LEU A 25 18.44 8.17 15.03
N GLY A 26 17.39 8.55 15.76
CA GLY A 26 17.20 9.92 16.24
C GLY A 26 16.54 10.83 15.20
N GLY A 27 15.94 11.93 15.68
CA GLY A 27 15.34 12.95 14.80
C GLY A 27 14.19 12.43 13.95
N ASN A 28 13.38 11.51 14.48
CA ASN A 28 12.26 10.86 13.79
C ASN A 28 12.67 10.00 12.58
N ARG A 29 13.88 9.44 12.58
CA ARG A 29 14.38 8.55 11.52
C ARG A 29 14.62 7.15 12.06
N TYR A 30 14.39 6.16 11.22
CA TYR A 30 14.46 4.75 11.55
C TYR A 30 15.17 3.98 10.44
N THR A 31 15.86 2.91 10.80
CA THR A 31 16.23 1.88 9.83
C THR A 31 15.08 0.90 9.71
N VAL A 32 14.63 0.63 8.48
CA VAL A 32 13.57 -0.33 8.16
C VAL A 32 14.10 -1.40 7.22
N GLU A 33 13.72 -2.66 7.46
CA GLU A 33 14.02 -3.80 6.59
C GLU A 33 12.70 -4.24 5.92
N TYR A 34 12.64 -4.23 4.60
CA TYR A 34 11.46 -4.63 3.85
C TYR A 34 11.26 -6.15 3.90
N GLN A 35 10.01 -6.59 3.81
CA GLN A 35 9.69 -8.02 3.85
C GLN A 35 9.65 -8.68 2.47
N THR A 36 9.48 -7.88 1.42
CA THR A 36 9.23 -8.34 0.05
C THR A 36 10.20 -7.73 -0.97
N LEU A 37 10.96 -6.69 -0.59
CA LEU A 37 11.97 -6.07 -1.44
C LEU A 37 13.36 -6.60 -1.07
N LYS A 38 14.20 -6.76 -2.09
CA LYS A 38 15.57 -7.25 -1.97
C LYS A 38 16.56 -6.23 -2.55
N THR A 39 17.82 -6.39 -2.20
CA THR A 39 18.93 -5.71 -2.86
C THR A 39 19.03 -6.09 -4.34
N ASP A 40 19.75 -5.27 -5.13
CA ASP A 40 19.94 -5.48 -6.57
C ASP A 40 20.58 -6.84 -6.92
N ASP A 41 21.39 -7.39 -6.01
CA ASP A 41 22.02 -8.71 -6.15
C ASP A 41 21.13 -9.87 -5.67
N GLU A 42 19.91 -9.56 -5.20
CA GLU A 42 18.89 -10.46 -4.67
C GLU A 42 19.30 -11.32 -3.46
N THR A 43 20.41 -10.98 -2.81
CA THR A 43 20.99 -11.80 -1.74
C THR A 43 20.35 -11.56 -0.37
N GLU A 44 19.95 -10.32 -0.09
CA GLU A 44 19.39 -9.90 1.18
C GLU A 44 18.12 -9.06 1.02
N LEU A 45 17.40 -8.90 2.13
CA LEU A 45 16.25 -8.00 2.17
C LEU A 45 16.74 -6.55 2.18
N LEU A 46 16.06 -5.71 1.39
CA LEU A 46 16.41 -4.31 1.29
C LEU A 46 16.23 -3.61 2.65
N THR A 47 17.22 -2.81 3.04
CA THR A 47 17.18 -2.01 4.27
C THR A 47 17.45 -0.55 3.94
N GLU A 48 16.62 0.35 4.45
CA GLU A 48 16.68 1.78 4.16
C GLU A 48 16.48 2.64 5.41
N GLU A 49 16.88 3.91 5.31
CA GLU A 49 16.50 4.94 6.28
C GLU A 49 15.13 5.52 5.88
N ALA A 50 14.17 5.49 6.80
CA ALA A 50 12.85 6.06 6.61
C ALA A 50 12.53 7.10 7.70
N SER A 51 11.85 8.18 7.31
CA SER A 51 11.30 9.15 8.24
C SER A 51 10.00 8.62 8.87
N ALA A 52 9.72 9.03 10.11
CA ALA A 52 8.48 8.71 10.82
C ALA A 52 7.21 9.12 10.04
N SER A 53 7.30 10.14 9.18
CA SER A 53 6.21 10.59 8.30
C SER A 53 5.83 9.57 7.24
N ASP A 54 6.77 8.70 6.88
CA ASP A 54 6.65 7.75 5.77
C ASP A 54 6.44 6.33 6.27
N ILE A 55 6.28 6.18 7.60
CA ILE A 55 5.99 4.94 8.29
C ILE A 55 4.59 5.01 8.86
N ARG A 56 3.78 3.99 8.61
CA ARG A 56 2.48 3.78 9.26
C ARG A 56 2.38 2.36 9.82
N PRO A 57 1.51 2.09 10.80
CA PRO A 57 1.19 0.72 11.18
C PRO A 57 0.67 -0.09 9.97
N VAL A 58 0.49 -1.39 10.12
CA VAL A 58 -0.29 -2.15 9.13
C VAL A 58 -1.78 -1.79 9.30
N PRO A 59 -2.51 -1.46 8.22
CA PRO A 59 -3.93 -1.18 8.31
C PRO A 59 -4.71 -2.40 8.81
N PRO A 60 -5.79 -2.18 9.58
CA PRO A 60 -6.58 -3.27 10.14
C PRO A 60 -7.29 -4.03 9.02
N THR A 61 -6.92 -5.30 8.83
CA THR A 61 -7.54 -6.23 7.87
C THR A 61 -8.98 -6.59 8.22
N LEU A 62 -9.42 -6.31 9.45
CA LEU A 62 -10.71 -6.71 10.01
C LEU A 62 -11.91 -5.87 9.54
N ILE A 63 -11.73 -4.95 8.60
CA ILE A 63 -12.88 -4.42 7.87
C ILE A 63 -13.30 -5.50 6.87
N GLN A 64 -13.92 -6.58 7.36
CA GLN A 64 -14.76 -7.43 6.52
C GLN A 64 -15.80 -6.50 5.91
N ARG A 65 -15.61 -6.17 4.63
CA ARG A 65 -16.56 -5.32 3.94
C ARG A 65 -17.89 -6.07 3.88
N ALA A 66 -18.95 -5.40 4.29
CA ALA A 66 -20.31 -5.91 4.15
C ALA A 66 -20.79 -5.93 2.68
N ARG A 67 -20.03 -5.31 1.76
CA ARG A 67 -20.33 -5.17 0.35
C ARG A 67 -19.09 -5.32 -0.54
N GLN A 68 -19.33 -5.65 -1.80
CA GLN A 68 -18.35 -5.63 -2.89
C GLN A 68 -17.86 -4.19 -3.18
N TYR A 69 -16.78 -4.05 -3.96
CA TYR A 69 -16.33 -2.73 -4.41
C TYR A 69 -17.20 -2.22 -5.55
N GLU A 70 -17.35 -0.90 -5.63
CA GLU A 70 -18.18 -0.23 -6.65
C GLU A 70 -17.33 0.59 -7.62
N LEU A 71 -17.91 0.96 -8.77
CA LEU A 71 -17.26 1.88 -9.72
C LEU A 71 -16.91 3.21 -9.04
N ASN A 72 -15.73 3.73 -9.39
CA ASN A 72 -15.11 4.94 -8.85
C ASN A 72 -14.69 4.86 -7.37
N GLU A 73 -14.81 3.70 -6.72
CA GLU A 73 -14.33 3.52 -5.35
C GLU A 73 -12.80 3.47 -5.32
N GLU A 74 -12.19 4.18 -4.36
CA GLU A 74 -10.75 4.17 -4.12
C GLU A 74 -10.36 2.92 -3.31
N VAL A 75 -9.35 2.21 -3.80
CA VAL A 75 -8.87 0.93 -3.25
C VAL A 75 -7.36 0.93 -3.20
N ASP A 76 -6.79 0.19 -2.25
CA ASP A 76 -5.38 -0.19 -2.31
C ASP A 76 -5.29 -1.61 -2.93
N VAL A 77 -4.39 -1.80 -3.88
CA VAL A 77 -4.19 -3.07 -4.60
C VAL A 77 -2.81 -3.64 -4.31
N TRP A 78 -2.74 -4.94 -4.05
CA TRP A 78 -1.47 -5.65 -3.94
C TRP A 78 -0.87 -5.90 -5.33
N TYR A 79 0.18 -5.15 -5.66
CA TYR A 79 0.86 -5.20 -6.95
C TYR A 79 2.35 -4.92 -6.77
N ASN A 80 3.22 -5.62 -7.50
CA ASN A 80 4.68 -5.46 -7.41
C ASN A 80 5.21 -5.37 -5.97
N ASN A 81 4.79 -6.31 -5.11
CA ASN A 81 5.24 -6.44 -3.71
C ASN A 81 4.84 -5.30 -2.76
N GLY A 82 3.94 -4.40 -3.17
CA GLY A 82 3.43 -3.30 -2.37
C GLY A 82 1.93 -3.07 -2.55
N TRP A 83 1.38 -2.19 -1.72
CA TRP A 83 0.00 -1.71 -1.80
C TRP A 83 -0.06 -0.38 -2.55
N TRP A 84 -0.73 -0.37 -3.69
CA TRP A 84 -0.85 0.77 -4.58
C TRP A 84 -2.27 1.32 -4.56
N SER A 85 -2.42 2.62 -4.29
CA SER A 85 -3.74 3.25 -4.33
C SER A 85 -4.20 3.47 -5.78
N GLY A 86 -5.44 3.11 -6.07
CA GLY A 86 -6.06 3.30 -7.38
C GLY A 86 -7.59 3.31 -7.29
N GLN A 87 -8.23 3.61 -8.42
CA GLN A 87 -9.68 3.74 -8.49
C GLN A 87 -10.31 2.63 -9.35
N VAL A 88 -11.36 1.99 -8.86
CA VAL A 88 -12.11 0.98 -9.62
C VAL A 88 -12.76 1.64 -10.83
N TYR A 89 -12.44 1.19 -12.05
CA TYR A 89 -13.01 1.71 -13.30
C TYR A 89 -13.88 0.69 -14.06
N THR A 90 -13.75 -0.60 -13.78
CA THR A 90 -14.64 -1.67 -14.29
C THR A 90 -14.82 -2.78 -13.27
N ILE A 91 -15.98 -3.44 -13.30
CA ILE A 91 -16.29 -4.62 -12.49
C ILE A 91 -16.64 -5.77 -13.43
N ASN A 92 -15.93 -6.89 -13.31
CA ASN A 92 -16.03 -8.04 -14.21
C ASN A 92 -16.35 -9.32 -13.43
N ASN A 93 -16.79 -10.36 -14.15
CA ASN A 93 -16.98 -11.72 -13.63
C ASN A 93 -17.78 -11.79 -12.32
N ASN A 94 -18.95 -11.14 -12.28
CA ASN A 94 -19.82 -11.10 -11.09
C ASN A 94 -19.07 -10.68 -9.81
N TYR A 95 -18.34 -9.56 -9.86
CA TYR A 95 -17.62 -8.96 -8.72
C TYR A 95 -16.43 -9.79 -8.19
N THR A 96 -15.90 -10.72 -9.01
CA THR A 96 -14.67 -11.45 -8.65
C THR A 96 -13.40 -10.77 -9.16
N ARG A 97 -13.52 -9.91 -10.18
CA ARG A 97 -12.40 -9.19 -10.80
C ARG A 97 -12.73 -7.72 -10.97
N TYR A 98 -11.73 -6.89 -10.73
CA TYR A 98 -11.84 -5.43 -10.72
C TYR A 98 -10.76 -4.82 -11.59
N GLY A 99 -11.17 -3.99 -12.55
CA GLY A 99 -10.26 -3.09 -13.25
C GLY A 99 -9.98 -1.89 -12.36
N VAL A 100 -8.70 -1.62 -12.08
CA VAL A 100 -8.23 -0.50 -11.27
C VAL A 100 -7.35 0.42 -12.12
N TYR A 101 -7.60 1.72 -12.01
CA TYR A 101 -6.85 2.79 -12.66
C TYR A 101 -5.89 3.44 -11.66
N PHE A 102 -4.61 3.51 -12.02
CA PHE A 102 -3.56 4.13 -11.23
C PHE A 102 -3.28 5.54 -11.76
N LYS A 103 -3.71 6.56 -11.02
CA LYS A 103 -3.56 7.98 -11.41
C LYS A 103 -2.09 8.40 -11.57
N THR A 104 -1.17 7.79 -10.81
CA THR A 104 0.27 8.13 -10.82
C THR A 104 0.99 7.63 -12.08
N THR A 105 0.64 6.43 -12.56
CA THR A 105 1.29 5.78 -13.72
C THR A 105 0.47 5.83 -15.01
N ASP A 106 -0.78 6.31 -14.94
CA ASP A 106 -1.79 6.25 -16.01
C ASP A 106 -2.09 4.82 -16.51
N GLU A 107 -1.90 3.83 -15.64
CA GLU A 107 -2.10 2.42 -15.97
C GLU A 107 -3.50 1.92 -15.59
N LYS A 108 -4.00 0.94 -16.35
CA LYS A 108 -5.26 0.23 -16.09
C LYS A 108 -4.98 -1.25 -16.07
N LEU A 109 -5.13 -1.87 -14.91
CA LEU A 109 -4.84 -3.29 -14.70
C LEU A 109 -6.04 -3.97 -14.03
N GLU A 110 -6.13 -5.29 -14.15
CA GLU A 110 -7.21 -6.09 -13.58
C GLU A 110 -6.69 -7.01 -12.47
N PHE A 111 -7.43 -7.05 -11.36
CA PHE A 111 -7.04 -7.77 -10.15
C PHE A 111 -8.21 -8.58 -9.58
N GLU A 112 -7.90 -9.58 -8.76
CA GLU A 112 -8.90 -10.36 -8.05
C GLU A 112 -9.37 -9.63 -6.79
N TYR A 113 -10.57 -9.93 -6.31
CA TYR A 113 -11.08 -9.35 -5.06
C TYR A 113 -10.08 -9.49 -3.88
N SER A 114 -9.34 -10.60 -3.82
CA SER A 114 -8.34 -10.86 -2.77
C SER A 114 -7.12 -9.95 -2.83
N ASP A 115 -6.85 -9.33 -3.96
CA ASP A 115 -5.73 -8.40 -4.13
C ASP A 115 -6.12 -6.97 -3.72
N LEU A 116 -7.41 -6.71 -3.49
CA LEU A 116 -7.92 -5.39 -3.12
C LEU A 116 -8.17 -5.30 -1.61
N ARG A 117 -7.84 -4.15 -1.04
CA ARG A 117 -8.30 -3.73 0.30
C ARG A 117 -8.89 -2.33 0.26
N PRO A 118 -9.70 -1.94 1.26
CA PRO A 118 -10.17 -0.56 1.36
C PRO A 118 -8.98 0.41 1.41
N CYS A 119 -9.03 1.50 0.64
CA CYS A 119 -8.01 2.54 0.77
C CYS A 119 -8.17 3.22 2.15
N GLN A 120 -7.08 3.25 2.93
CA GLN A 120 -7.08 3.80 4.27
C GLN A 120 -5.91 4.77 4.48
N VAL A 121 -6.20 5.85 5.20
CA VAL A 121 -5.21 6.87 5.59
C VAL A 121 -4.93 6.83 7.08
N TRP A 122 -3.65 6.81 7.42
CA TRP A 122 -3.18 6.93 8.80
C TRP A 122 -2.96 8.42 9.13
N ARG A 123 -3.81 8.96 10.02
CA ARG A 123 -3.73 10.38 10.43
C ARG A 123 -3.98 10.50 11.93
N LYS A 124 -3.14 11.26 12.62
CA LYS A 124 -3.28 11.55 14.06
C LYS A 124 -3.47 10.30 14.93
N GLY A 125 -2.74 9.23 14.61
CA GLY A 125 -2.78 7.97 15.37
C GLY A 125 -4.02 7.10 15.12
N LYS A 126 -4.79 7.35 14.05
CA LYS A 126 -6.00 6.58 13.71
C LYS A 126 -6.07 6.28 12.22
N TRP A 127 -6.64 5.12 11.90
CA TRP A 127 -7.03 4.73 10.54
C TRP A 127 -8.38 5.32 10.17
N ASN A 128 -8.46 5.89 8.98
CA ASN A 128 -9.71 6.39 8.39
C ASN A 128 -9.83 5.84 6.97
N LEU A 129 -11.05 5.63 6.49
CA LEU A 129 -11.27 5.35 5.07
C LEU A 129 -10.93 6.61 4.27
N ASP A 130 -10.26 6.43 3.14
CA ASP A 130 -10.00 7.52 2.21
C ASP A 130 -11.21 7.69 1.29
N LEU A 131 -12.19 8.49 1.72
CA LEU A 131 -13.47 8.65 1.03
C LEU A 131 -13.50 9.85 0.07
N ASP A 132 -12.48 10.71 0.09
CA ASP A 132 -12.54 12.07 -0.50
C ASP A 132 -11.32 12.43 -1.38
N ARG A 133 -10.85 11.52 -2.26
CA ARG A 133 -9.79 11.82 -3.24
C ARG A 133 -10.29 12.00 -4.67
#